data_AF-A0A5N5GFC9-F1
#
_entry.id   AF-A0A5N5GFC9-F1
#
_cell.length_a   1.000
_cell.length_b   1.000
_cell.length_c   1.000
_cell.angle_alpha   90.00
_cell.angle_beta   90.00
_cell.angle_gamma   90.00
#
_symmetry.space_group_name_H-M   'P 1'
#
loop_
_entity.id
_entity.type
_entity.pdbx_description
1 polymer ?
#
loop_
_entity_poly.entity_id
_entity_poly.type
_entity_poly.pdbx_seq_one_letter_code
_entity_poly.pdbx_strand_id
1 'polypeptide(L)'
;MWGKQVYNTGDLSRNNWWLAMVTFGEGWHNNHHAFDYSARQGLEWWQIDLTWYVIKIFKAIGWATDVKTPTESHKQRKMFNSEMVAEDMKTQAPTKSQKFVM
;
A
#
# COMPACT_ATOMS: atom_id res chain seq x y z
N MET A 1 9.73 10.77 0.88
CA MET A 1 8.29 10.62 0.56
C MET A 1 7.51 10.64 1.87
N TRP A 2 6.41 11.40 1.96
CA TRP A 2 5.60 11.51 3.19
C TRP A 2 4.46 10.49 3.22
N GLY A 3 4.12 9.99 4.41
CA GLY A 3 3.03 9.02 4.62
C GLY A 3 3.49 7.65 5.12
N LYS A 4 2.56 6.71 5.21
CA LYS A 4 2.76 5.36 5.78
C LYS A 4 2.84 4.29 4.69
N GLN A 5 3.82 3.40 4.79
CA GLN A 5 3.88 2.18 3.98
C GLN A 5 3.31 1.04 4.82
N VAL A 6 2.18 0.48 4.39
CA VAL A 6 1.48 -0.62 5.09
C VAL A 6 1.74 -1.95 4.39
N TYR A 7 1.98 -1.93 3.09
CA TYR A 7 2.23 -3.10 2.26
C TYR A 7 3.61 -3.05 1.61
N ASN A 8 4.23 -4.22 1.50
CA ASN A 8 5.48 -4.40 0.76
C ASN A 8 5.20 -4.47 -0.75
N THR A 9 5.48 -3.36 -1.42
CA THR A 9 5.27 -3.16 -2.86
C THR A 9 6.57 -3.13 -3.66
N GLY A 10 7.73 -3.18 -2.98
CA GLY A 10 9.04 -3.03 -3.63
C GLY A 10 9.36 -1.61 -4.12
N ASP A 11 8.47 -0.65 -3.89
CA ASP A 11 8.64 0.77 -4.24
C ASP A 11 8.52 1.69 -3.02
N LEU A 12 8.59 3.00 -3.26
CA LEU A 12 8.50 4.04 -2.24
C LEU A 12 7.09 4.61 -2.04
N SER A 13 6.05 3.91 -2.51
CA SER A 13 4.66 4.35 -2.37
C SER A 13 4.25 4.48 -0.90
N ARG A 14 3.47 5.52 -0.57
CA ARG A 14 3.04 5.83 0.80
C ARG A 14 1.58 6.25 0.82
N ASN A 15 0.84 5.81 1.82
CA ASN A 15 -0.50 6.28 2.13
C ASN A 15 -0.42 7.64 2.85
N ASN A 16 -1.15 8.63 2.32
CA ASN A 16 -1.29 9.96 2.90
C ASN A 16 -2.78 10.32 3.00
N TRP A 17 -3.30 10.32 4.23
CA TRP A 17 -4.72 10.55 4.50
C TRP A 17 -5.19 11.96 4.11
N TRP A 18 -4.32 12.97 4.29
CA TRP A 18 -4.63 14.34 3.89
C TRP A 18 -4.79 14.45 2.37
N LEU A 19 -3.83 13.87 1.65
CA LEU A 19 -3.89 13.82 0.19
C LEU A 19 -5.14 13.05 -0.26
N ALA A 20 -5.45 11.91 0.37
CA ALA A 20 -6.59 11.09 0.02
C ALA A 20 -7.92 11.84 0.11
N MET A 21 -8.07 12.76 1.07
CA MET A 21 -9.28 13.60 1.16
C MET A 21 -9.37 14.60 0.01
N VAL A 22 -8.26 15.24 -0.36
CA VAL A 22 -8.23 16.26 -1.43
C VAL A 22 -8.34 15.63 -2.81
N THR A 23 -7.81 14.43 -3.00
CA THR A 23 -7.76 13.71 -4.28
C THR A 23 -8.77 12.57 -4.34
N PHE A 24 -9.83 12.62 -3.52
CA PHE A 24 -10.96 11.70 -3.59
C PHE A 24 -10.65 10.20 -3.41
N GLY A 25 -9.50 9.86 -2.80
CA GLY A 25 -9.07 8.48 -2.55
C GLY A 25 -7.64 8.19 -2.99
N GLU A 26 -7.11 8.93 -3.97
CA GLU A 26 -5.81 8.61 -4.62
C GLU A 26 -4.60 8.67 -3.65
N GLY A 27 -4.76 9.34 -2.50
CA GLY A 27 -3.74 9.37 -1.44
C GLY A 27 -3.53 8.04 -0.72
N TRP A 28 -4.39 7.03 -0.91
CA TRP A 28 -4.14 5.64 -0.49
C TRP A 28 -3.19 4.91 -1.45
N HIS A 29 -2.10 5.57 -1.80
CA HIS A 29 -1.24 5.21 -2.92
C HIS A 29 -0.48 3.89 -2.69
N ASN A 30 -0.05 3.61 -1.45
CA ASN A 30 0.58 2.33 -1.14
C ASN A 30 -0.43 1.17 -1.18
N ASN A 31 -1.68 1.40 -0.79
CA ASN A 31 -2.72 0.40 -0.95
C ASN A 31 -2.98 0.11 -2.43
N HIS A 32 -3.06 1.15 -3.27
CA HIS A 32 -3.27 1.01 -4.71
C HIS A 32 -2.14 0.22 -5.38
N HIS A 33 -0.88 0.54 -5.06
CA HIS A 33 0.27 -0.21 -5.55
C HIS A 33 0.30 -1.67 -5.05
N ALA A 34 -0.22 -1.93 -3.85
CA ALA A 34 -0.32 -3.29 -3.33
C ALA A 34 -1.41 -4.11 -4.02
N PHE A 35 -2.51 -3.48 -4.45
CA PHE A 35 -3.66 -4.15 -5.07
C PHE A 35 -4.18 -3.32 -6.24
N ASP A 36 -3.40 -3.27 -7.32
CA ASP A 36 -3.70 -2.56 -8.57
C ASP A 36 -5.03 -2.99 -9.22
N TYR A 37 -5.40 -4.27 -9.07
CA TYR A 37 -6.67 -4.82 -9.52
C TYR A 37 -7.87 -4.42 -8.65
N SER A 38 -7.65 -3.82 -7.48
CA SER A 38 -8.73 -3.46 -6.56
C SER A 38 -9.45 -2.21 -7.03
N ALA A 39 -10.77 -2.28 -7.10
CA ALA A 39 -11.62 -1.12 -7.34
C ALA A 39 -11.63 -0.12 -6.17
N ARG A 40 -11.17 -0.54 -4.98
CA ARG A 40 -11.08 0.28 -3.78
C ARG A 40 -9.61 0.54 -3.44
N GLN A 41 -9.25 1.81 -3.24
CA GLN A 41 -7.91 2.25 -2.84
C GLN A 41 -7.80 2.34 -1.30
N GLY A 42 -8.82 2.85 -0.61
CA GLY A 42 -8.83 2.84 0.86
C GLY A 42 -9.23 1.47 1.39
N LEU A 43 -8.36 0.66 1.98
CA LEU A 43 -8.68 -0.73 2.37
C LEU A 43 -9.28 -0.87 3.76
N GLU A 44 -9.07 0.12 4.63
CA GLU A 44 -9.60 0.11 6.00
C GLU A 44 -10.92 0.89 6.10
N TRP A 45 -11.73 0.61 7.13
CA TRP A 45 -13.05 1.23 7.30
C TRP A 45 -12.98 2.76 7.49
N TRP A 46 -11.89 3.27 8.07
CA TRP A 46 -11.65 4.71 8.30
C TRP A 46 -11.00 5.41 7.11
N GLN A 47 -10.57 4.66 6.07
CA GLN A 47 -9.96 5.22 4.88
C GLN A 47 -11.02 5.66 3.89
N ILE A 48 -11.27 6.98 3.88
CA ILE A 48 -12.25 7.63 3.00
C ILE A 48 -11.77 7.55 1.56
N ASP A 49 -12.60 6.97 0.70
CA ASP A 49 -12.33 6.76 -0.72
C ASP A 49 -13.63 7.08 -1.47
N LEU A 50 -13.68 8.28 -2.07
CA LEU A 50 -14.89 8.78 -2.72
C LEU A 50 -15.13 8.03 -4.04
N THR A 51 -14.05 7.71 -4.77
CA THR A 51 -14.10 6.89 -5.98
C THR A 51 -14.75 5.53 -5.71
N TRP A 52 -14.38 4.88 -4.61
CA TRP A 52 -15.01 3.62 -4.17
C TRP A 52 -16.50 3.78 -3.91
N TYR A 53 -16.93 4.88 -3.30
CA TYR A 53 -18.35 5.13 -3.06
C TYR A 53 -19.14 5.29 -4.37
N VAL A 54 -18.57 5.96 -5.37
CA VAL A 54 -19.17 6.06 -6.71
C VAL A 54 -19.28 4.68 -7.37
N ILE A 55 -18.21 3.86 -7.31
CA ILE A 55 -18.22 2.49 -7.84
C ILE A 55 -19.28 1.64 -7.12
N LYS A 56 -19.46 1.79 -5.81
CA LYS A 56 -20.52 1.11 -5.07
C LYS A 56 -21.92 1.49 -5.58
N ILE A 57 -22.15 2.76 -5.92
CA ILE A 57 -23.43 3.21 -6.48
C ILE A 57 -23.64 2.54 -7.85
N PHE A 58 -22.63 2.58 -8.72
CA PHE A 58 -22.70 1.90 -10.03
C PHE A 58 -22.90 0.40 -9.91
N LYS A 59 -22.30 -0.24 -8.91
CA LYS A 59 -22.55 -1.65 -8.61
C LYS A 59 -23.98 -1.90 -8.16
N ALA A 60 -24.54 -1.03 -7.33
CA ALA A 60 -25.91 -1.16 -6.81
C ALA A 60 -26.97 -1.00 -7.91
N ILE A 61 -26.75 -0.11 -8.88
CA ILE A 61 -27.68 0.07 -10.03
C ILE A 61 -27.39 -0.89 -11.20
N GLY A 62 -26.44 -1.81 -11.05
CA GLY A 62 -26.11 -2.84 -12.05
C GLY A 62 -25.21 -2.38 -13.20
N TRP A 63 -24.63 -1.18 -13.15
CA TRP A 63 -23.72 -0.67 -14.17
C TRP A 63 -22.30 -1.23 -14.03
N ALA A 64 -21.88 -1.57 -12.81
CA ALA A 64 -20.60 -2.21 -12.55
C ALA A 64 -20.83 -3.63 -11.98
N THR A 65 -20.38 -4.66 -12.69
CA THR A 65 -20.71 -6.06 -12.37
C THR A 65 -19.52 -6.85 -11.82
N ASP A 66 -18.31 -6.68 -12.34
CA ASP A 66 -17.09 -7.40 -11.90
C ASP A 66 -16.18 -6.54 -10.98
N VAL A 67 -16.75 -6.01 -9.90
CA VAL A 67 -16.02 -5.14 -8.95
C VAL A 67 -15.20 -6.00 -7.98
N LYS A 68 -13.86 -5.91 -8.08
CA LYS A 68 -12.90 -6.69 -7.28
C LYS A 68 -12.33 -5.90 -6.11
N THR A 69 -12.12 -6.59 -4.99
CA THR A 69 -11.43 -6.06 -3.79
C THR A 69 -10.55 -7.16 -3.19
N PRO A 70 -9.43 -6.81 -2.54
CA PRO A 70 -8.56 -7.81 -1.91
C PRO A 70 -9.25 -8.47 -0.71
N THR A 71 -8.96 -9.75 -0.49
CA THR A 71 -9.36 -10.48 0.72
C THR A 71 -8.40 -10.18 1.87
N GLU A 72 -8.78 -10.50 3.11
CA GLU A 72 -7.89 -10.37 4.27
C GLU A 72 -6.60 -11.20 4.10
N SER A 73 -6.70 -12.39 3.52
CA SER A 73 -5.51 -13.22 3.24
C SER A 73 -4.60 -12.57 2.20
N HIS A 74 -5.14 -11.86 1.20
CA HIS A 74 -4.35 -11.08 0.25
C HIS A 74 -3.63 -9.93 0.94
N LYS A 75 -4.31 -9.22 1.85
CA LYS A 75 -3.73 -8.14 2.66
C LYS A 75 -2.59 -8.65 3.54
N GLN A 76 -2.80 -9.73 4.29
CA GLN A 76 -1.79 -10.32 5.17
C GLN A 76 -0.51 -10.73 4.42
N ARG A 77 -0.64 -11.38 3.26
CA ARG A 77 0.53 -11.79 2.46
C ARG A 77 1.41 -10.63 2.00
N LYS A 78 0.83 -9.45 1.80
CA LYS A 78 1.54 -8.25 1.36
C LYS A 78 1.87 -7.29 2.50
N MET A 79 1.51 -7.59 3.74
CA MET A 79 1.80 -6.71 4.88
C MET A 79 3.30 -6.43 4.95
N PHE A 80 3.64 -5.15 5.11
CA PHE A 80 5.03 -4.74 5.27
C PHE A 80 5.54 -5.24 6.62
N ASN A 81 6.43 -6.24 6.61
CA ASN A 81 7.09 -6.71 7.80
C ASN A 81 8.40 -5.93 8.02
N SER A 82 8.40 -5.01 8.99
CA SER A 82 9.57 -4.24 9.37
C SER A 82 10.70 -5.08 9.96
N GLU A 83 10.40 -6.24 10.55
CA GLU A 83 11.40 -7.12 11.17
C GLU A 83 12.27 -7.81 10.11
N MET A 84 11.64 -8.33 9.05
CA MET A 84 12.32 -8.96 7.91
C MET A 84 13.23 -7.96 7.19
N VAL A 85 12.76 -6.72 6.98
CA VAL A 85 13.58 -5.65 6.36
C VAL A 85 14.75 -5.25 7.26
N ALA A 86 14.54 -5.17 8.58
CA ALA A 86 15.61 -4.87 9.52
C ALA A 86 16.67 -5.99 9.56
N GLU A 87 16.27 -7.24 9.35
CA GLU A 87 17.16 -8.40 9.29
C GLU A 87 17.95 -8.44 7.96
N ASP A 88 17.30 -8.15 6.83
CA ASP A 88 17.98 -7.97 5.53
C ASP A 88 18.99 -6.82 5.57
N MET A 89 18.64 -5.67 6.17
CA MET A 89 19.54 -4.53 6.33
C MET A 89 20.74 -4.85 7.25
N LYS A 90 20.55 -5.67 8.29
CA LYS A 90 21.65 -6.12 9.15
C LYS A 90 22.58 -7.08 8.40
N THR A 91 22.02 -7.93 7.55
CA THR A 91 22.78 -8.95 6.79
C THR A 91 23.59 -8.33 5.65
N GLN A 92 23.13 -7.20 5.09
CA GLN A 92 23.82 -6.45 4.03
C GLN A 92 24.75 -5.33 4.53
N ALA A 93 24.93 -5.17 5.84
CA ALA A 93 25.83 -4.14 6.37
C ALA A 93 27.28 -4.42 5.89
N PRO A 94 27.97 -3.45 5.24
CA PRO A 94 29.32 -3.67 4.77
C PRO A 94 30.24 -3.89 5.97
N THR A 95 30.88 -5.06 6.03
CA THR A 95 31.95 -5.35 6.99
C THR A 95 33.07 -4.32 6.80
N LYS A 96 33.15 -3.32 7.69
CA LYS A 96 34.31 -2.45 7.84
C LYS A 96 35.50 -3.29 8.33
N SER A 97 36.19 -3.97 7.43
CA SER A 97 37.50 -4.57 7.71
C SER A 97 38.31 -4.74 6.43
N GLN A 98 38.75 -3.62 5.87
CA GLN A 98 39.99 -3.57 5.12
C GLN A 98 40.88 -2.59 5.89
N LYS A 99 41.62 -3.12 6.86
CA LYS A 99 42.79 -2.43 7.41
C LYS A 99 43.75 -2.26 6.23
N PHE A 100 43.89 -1.04 5.76
CA PHE A 100 44.93 -0.64 4.84
C PHE A 100 46.26 -0.80 5.58
N VAL A 101 46.95 -1.92 5.34
CA VAL A 101 48.33 -2.12 5.75
C VAL A 101 49.18 -1.50 4.65
N MET A 102 49.88 -0.42 4.98
CA MET A 102 51.09 0.02 4.30
C MET A 102 52.07 0.54 5.35
#